data_AF-A0A5P1E6T5-F1
#
_entry.id   AF-A0A5P1E6T5-F1
#
_cell.length_a   1.000
_cell.length_b   1.000
_cell.length_c   1.000
_cell.angle_alpha   90.00
_cell.angle_beta   90.00
_cell.angle_gamma   90.00
#
_symmetry.space_group_name_H-M   'P 1'
#
loop_
_entity.id
_entity.type
_entity.pdbx_description
1 polymer ?
#
loop_
_entity_poly.entity_id
_entity_poly.type
_entity_poly.pdbx_seq_one_letter_code
_entity_poly.pdbx_strand_id
1 'polypeptide(L)'
;MDSSSSSSSTEPNFHDFLARLRNPASADLVRSIKSFIVSFTFHTTNTENDSRKLQDFLMTMKANIREHPLWINCTDEEIDSALLR
;
A
#
# COMPACT_ATOMS: atom_id res chain seq x y z
N MET A 1 -14.75 -3.85 40.16
CA MET A 1 -13.92 -3.01 39.27
C MET A 1 -13.79 -3.77 37.98
N ASP A 2 -14.57 -3.36 36.99
CA ASP A 2 -14.53 -3.84 35.61
C ASP A 2 -13.23 -3.33 34.99
N SER A 3 -12.31 -4.24 34.66
CA SER A 3 -11.13 -3.93 33.87
C SER A 3 -11.53 -3.96 32.40
N SER A 4 -12.09 -2.85 31.93
CA SER A 4 -12.17 -2.56 30.50
C SER A 4 -10.75 -2.41 29.95
N SER A 5 -10.11 -3.53 29.62
CA SER A 5 -8.91 -3.54 28.78
C SER A 5 -9.30 -3.00 27.43
N SER A 6 -9.08 -1.69 27.24
CA SER A 6 -9.18 -1.04 25.94
C SER A 6 -8.19 -1.75 25.02
N SER A 7 -8.70 -2.66 24.20
CA SER A 7 -7.99 -3.19 23.04
C SER A 7 -7.69 -1.99 22.15
N SER A 8 -6.50 -1.41 22.34
CA SER A 8 -5.93 -0.45 21.42
C SER A 8 -5.90 -1.15 20.07
N SER A 9 -6.85 -0.80 19.22
CA SER A 9 -6.93 -1.30 17.86
C SER A 9 -5.58 -0.97 17.25
N THR A 10 -4.80 -2.01 16.99
CA THR A 10 -3.48 -1.87 16.45
C THR A 10 -3.62 -1.37 15.02
N GLU A 11 -3.61 -0.05 14.90
CA GLU A 11 -3.27 0.72 13.71
C GLU A 11 -1.73 0.85 13.41
N PRO A 12 -0.76 0.06 13.96
CA PRO A 12 0.64 0.21 13.61
C PRO A 12 0.93 -0.13 12.14
N ASN A 13 0.12 -0.95 11.48
CA ASN A 13 0.50 -1.46 10.16
C ASN A 13 0.52 -0.37 9.07
N PHE A 14 -0.49 0.50 9.01
CA PHE A 14 -0.52 1.58 8.01
C PHE A 14 0.51 2.69 8.29
N HIS A 15 0.67 3.11 9.54
CA HIS A 15 1.66 4.14 9.88
C HIS A 15 3.09 3.65 9.70
N ASP A 16 3.38 2.39 10.03
CA ASP A 16 4.69 1.77 9.78
C ASP A 16 4.96 1.62 8.28
N PHE A 17 3.93 1.29 7.51
CA PHE A 17 4.00 1.28 6.05
C PHE A 17 4.34 2.67 5.49
N LEU A 18 3.66 3.72 5.95
CA LEU A 18 3.96 5.10 5.58
C LEU A 18 5.36 5.53 6.01
N ALA A 19 5.83 5.11 7.18
CA ALA A 19 7.20 5.39 7.64
C ALA A 19 8.24 4.74 6.71
N ARG A 20 8.03 3.49 6.28
CA ARG A 20 8.89 2.80 5.32
C ARG A 20 8.84 3.43 3.93
N LEU A 21 7.68 3.92 3.48
CA LEU A 21 7.52 4.71 2.24
C LEU A 21 8.28 6.06 2.25
N ARG A 22 8.66 6.58 3.42
CA ARG A 22 9.49 7.80 3.53
C ARG A 22 10.98 7.49 3.44
N ASN A 23 11.37 6.22 3.52
CA ASN A 23 12.76 5.82 3.39
C ASN A 23 13.24 6.02 1.94
N PRO A 24 14.41 6.63 1.70
CA PRO A 24 14.97 6.80 0.35
C PRO A 24 15.06 5.50 -0.47
N ALA A 25 15.24 4.34 0.18
CA ALA A 25 15.27 3.05 -0.50
C ALA A 25 13.93 2.68 -1.17
N SER A 26 12.82 3.30 -0.76
CA SER A 26 11.50 3.12 -1.40
C SER A 26 11.21 4.16 -2.50
N ALA A 27 12.17 5.00 -2.89
CA ALA A 27 11.94 6.12 -3.82
C ALA A 27 11.34 5.68 -5.17
N ASP A 28 11.74 4.50 -5.68
CA ASP A 28 11.20 3.95 -6.93
C ASP A 28 9.74 3.53 -6.79
N LEU A 29 9.35 2.99 -5.64
CA LEU A 29 7.96 2.68 -5.28
C LEU A 29 7.11 3.95 -5.26
N VAL A 30 7.59 4.98 -4.56
CA VAL A 30 6.92 6.30 -4.47
C VAL A 30 6.78 6.93 -5.85
N ARG A 31 7.79 6.81 -6.72
CA ARG A 31 7.73 7.30 -8.10
C ARG A 31 6.70 6.55 -8.92
N SER A 32 6.64 5.22 -8.78
CA SER A 32 5.63 4.39 -9.45
C SER A 32 4.21 4.79 -9.06
N ILE A 33 3.95 5.00 -7.76
CA ILE A 33 2.65 5.49 -7.24
C ILE A 33 2.30 6.85 -7.84
N LYS A 34 3.22 7.82 -7.81
CA LYS A 34 2.98 9.15 -8.37
C LYS A 34 2.72 9.10 -9.88
N SER A 35 3.50 8.29 -10.60
CA SER A 35 3.35 8.11 -12.05
C SER A 35 2.00 7.50 -12.40
N PHE A 36 1.55 6.52 -11.62
CA PHE A 36 0.22 5.93 -11.80
C PHE A 36 -0.88 6.96 -11.58
N ILE A 37 -0.84 7.72 -10.47
CA ILE A 37 -1.82 8.78 -10.18
C ILE A 37 -1.90 9.80 -11.32
N VAL A 38 -0.76 10.26 -11.83
CA VAL A 38 -0.71 11.16 -12.99
C VAL A 38 -1.34 10.48 -14.21
N SER A 39 -0.94 9.25 -14.54
CA SER A 39 -1.53 8.55 -15.69
C SER A 39 -3.06 8.36 -15.58
N PHE A 40 -3.56 8.25 -14.35
CA PHE A 40 -4.97 8.04 -14.02
C PHE A 40 -5.79 9.33 -13.93
N THR A 41 -5.16 10.50 -13.82
CA THR A 41 -5.86 11.80 -13.85
C THR A 41 -5.96 12.39 -15.25
N PHE A 42 -5.05 11.99 -16.15
CA PHE A 42 -4.97 12.52 -17.50
C PHE A 42 -5.70 11.67 -18.58
N HIS A 43 -6.34 10.56 -18.22
CA HIS A 43 -7.09 9.73 -19.16
C HIS A 43 -8.60 10.01 -19.12
N THR A 44 -9.29 9.77 -20.24
CA THR A 44 -10.75 9.87 -20.33
C THR A 44 -11.38 8.74 -19.49
N THR A 45 -12.20 9.11 -18.50
CA THR A 45 -12.81 8.18 -17.54
C THR A 45 -13.61 7.09 -18.26
N ASN A 46 -13.23 5.83 -18.01
CA ASN A 46 -13.96 4.65 -18.46
C ASN A 46 -13.97 3.66 -17.30
N THR A 47 -15.08 3.63 -16.56
CA THR A 47 -15.22 2.94 -15.26
C THR A 47 -14.72 1.50 -15.24
N GLU A 48 -14.96 0.73 -16.30
CA GLU A 48 -14.55 -0.68 -16.37
C GLU A 48 -13.03 -0.82 -16.63
N ASN A 49 -12.49 -0.02 -17.55
CA ASN A 49 -11.05 0.01 -17.81
C ASN A 49 -10.25 0.56 -16.63
N ASP A 50 -10.81 1.52 -15.91
CA ASP A 50 -10.18 2.21 -14.79
C ASP A 50 -10.07 1.28 -13.58
N SER A 51 -11.11 0.52 -13.32
CA SER A 51 -11.13 -0.51 -12.28
C SER A 51 -10.09 -1.60 -12.56
N ARG A 52 -9.99 -2.07 -13.81
CA ARG A 52 -8.97 -3.06 -14.22
C ARG A 52 -7.55 -2.53 -14.07
N LYS A 53 -7.27 -1.32 -14.57
CA LYS A 53 -5.95 -0.67 -14.43
C LYS A 53 -5.53 -0.50 -12.98
N LEU A 54 -6.47 -0.12 -12.11
CA LEU A 54 -6.21 0.01 -10.68
C LEU A 54 -5.89 -1.35 -10.05
N GLN A 55 -6.66 -2.39 -10.35
CA GLN A 55 -6.40 -3.74 -9.84
C GLN A 55 -5.04 -4.27 -10.30
N ASP A 56 -4.71 -4.12 -11.59
CA ASP A 56 -3.41 -4.53 -12.14
C ASP A 56 -2.24 -3.80 -11.49
N PHE A 57 -2.40 -2.49 -11.25
CA PHE A 57 -1.43 -1.69 -10.53
C PHE A 57 -1.26 -2.16 -9.07
N LEU A 58 -2.35 -2.41 -8.35
CA LEU A 58 -2.29 -2.91 -6.96
C LEU A 58 -1.63 -4.28 -6.87
N MET A 59 -1.92 -5.20 -7.79
CA MET A 59 -1.26 -6.51 -7.85
C MET A 59 0.25 -6.37 -8.10
N THR A 60 0.63 -5.51 -9.04
CA THR A 60 2.04 -5.22 -9.33
C THR A 60 2.74 -4.60 -8.12
N MET A 61 2.08 -3.65 -7.45
CA MET A 61 2.58 -2.99 -6.25
C MET A 61 2.81 -3.98 -5.11
N LYS A 62 1.83 -4.88 -4.88
CA LYS A 62 1.92 -5.93 -3.86
C LYS A 62 3.10 -6.87 -4.11
N ALA A 63 3.32 -7.30 -5.35
CA ALA A 63 4.47 -8.12 -5.71
C ALA A 63 5.80 -7.38 -5.44
N ASN A 64 5.90 -6.13 -5.88
CA ASN A 64 7.10 -5.32 -5.66
C ASN A 64 7.40 -5.11 -4.17
N ILE A 65 6.38 -4.90 -3.34
CA ILE A 65 6.55 -4.68 -1.90
C ILE A 65 7.02 -5.96 -1.21
N ARG A 66 6.51 -7.14 -1.58
CA ARG A 66 6.98 -8.42 -1.02
C ARG A 66 8.45 -8.68 -1.27
N GLU A 67 8.94 -8.29 -2.43
CA GLU A 67 10.35 -8.48 -2.81
C GLU A 67 11.26 -7.35 -2.30
N HIS A 68 10.68 -6.27 -1.75
CA HIS A 68 11.42 -5.09 -1.36
C HIS A 68 12.14 -5.29 -0.01
N PRO A 69 13.44 -4.96 0.11
CA PRO A 69 14.22 -5.16 1.35
C PRO A 69 13.62 -4.52 2.60
N LEU A 70 12.89 -3.41 2.44
CA LEU A 70 12.21 -2.73 3.54
C LEU A 70 10.98 -3.49 4.07
N TRP A 71 10.40 -4.43 3.32
CA TRP A 71 9.20 -5.20 3.71
C TRP A 71 9.44 -6.72 3.68
N ILE A 72 10.68 -7.18 3.48
CA ILE A 72 11.03 -8.61 3.42
C ILE A 72 10.66 -9.41 4.67
N ASN A 73 10.53 -8.74 5.82
CA ASN A 73 10.16 -9.34 7.11
C ASN A 73 8.67 -9.17 7.45
N CYS A 74 7.88 -8.52 6.58
CA CYS A 74 6.44 -8.37 6.77
C CYS A 74 5.72 -9.61 6.26
N THR A 75 4.64 -10.00 6.94
CA THR A 75 3.80 -11.11 6.45
C THR A 75 2.91 -10.66 5.30
N ASP A 76 2.36 -11.64 4.58
CA ASP A 76 1.41 -11.38 3.50
C ASP A 76 0.15 -10.66 4.00
N GLU A 77 -0.32 -11.00 5.20
CA GLU A 77 -1.46 -10.34 5.85
C GLU A 77 -1.14 -8.90 6.23
N GLU A 78 0.09 -8.62 6.65
CA GLU A 78 0.52 -7.26 6.97
C GLU A 78 0.55 -6.40 5.70
N ILE A 79 1.10 -6.92 4.61
CA ILE A 79 1.13 -6.24 3.31
C ILE A 79 -0.30 -6.04 2.77
N ASP A 80 -1.16 -7.04 2.89
CA ASP A 80 -2.55 -6.96 2.41
C ASP A 80 -3.38 -5.96 3.21
N SER A 81 -3.19 -5.92 4.52
CA SER A 81 -3.85 -4.93 5.38
C SER A 81 -3.42 -3.49 5.09
N ALA A 82 -2.20 -3.29 4.57
CA ALA A 82 -1.71 -1.96 4.19
C ALA A 82 -2.15 -1.51 2.78
N LEU A 83 -2.41 -2.46 1.85
CA LEU A 83 -2.72 -2.16 0.45
C LEU A 83 -4.21 -2.27 0.07
N LEU A 84 -4.97 -3.12 0.76
CA LEU A 84 -6.32 -3.53 0.34
C LEU A 84 -7.42 -3.18 1.35
N ARG A 85 -7.08 -2.47 2.44
CA ARG A 85 -8.04 -2.09 3.49
C ARG A 85 -8.52 -0.65 3.32
#